data_AF-A0A2J8SA12-F1
#
_entry.id   AF-A0A2J8SA12-F1
#
_cell.length_a   1.000
_cell.length_b   1.000
_cell.length_c   1.000
_cell.angle_alpha   90.00
_cell.angle_beta   90.00
_cell.angle_gamma   90.00
#
_symmetry.space_group_name_H-M   'P 1'
#
loop_
_entity.id
_entity.type
_entity.pdbx_description
1 polymer ?
#
loop_
_entity_poly.entity_id
_entity_poly.type
_entity_poly.pdbx_seq_one_letter_code
_entity_poly.pdbx_strand_id
1 'polypeptide(L)'
;MKLTSCLERALGDVFLLIGKECPFLLRDLLASEELAQVFSQSVMNVLKVFVGSPCGLNLRNVLWHGFASPEEIPPKYCSMMILLTAGLGQLLKSYLQNTKLTLAHRSFITLANLEDLIVFPDVTYEVLSVLEEVMTKSAFILKIMLPYWEVALVKFKSHRFADCAILLLTQLETGLRNVFATLNRCPKRLLTAEILAKHLNDGKINQLPLFLGEPAMIRR
;
A
#
# COMPACT_ATOMS: atom_id res chain seq x y z
N MET A 1 -1.00 4.17 -5.35
CA MET A 1 0.01 3.39 -4.61
C MET A 1 1.39 4.02 -4.72
N LYS A 2 2.13 3.88 -5.83
CA LYS A 2 3.52 4.39 -5.95
C LYS A 2 3.70 5.83 -5.47
N LEU A 3 2.86 6.75 -5.95
CA LEU A 3 2.94 8.16 -5.60
C LEU A 3 2.81 8.41 -4.09
N THR A 4 1.83 7.77 -3.43
CA THR A 4 1.64 7.90 -1.98
C THR A 4 2.81 7.32 -1.20
N SER A 5 3.42 6.23 -1.67
CA SER A 5 4.58 5.59 -1.04
C SER A 5 5.85 6.42 -1.19
N CYS A 6 6.11 6.95 -2.38
CA CYS A 6 7.23 7.86 -2.63
C CYS A 6 7.08 9.14 -1.81
N LEU A 7 5.86 9.67 -1.68
CA LEU A 7 5.59 10.85 -0.88
C LEU A 7 5.82 10.58 0.62
N GLU A 8 5.26 9.50 1.17
CA GLU A 8 5.49 9.07 2.56
C GLU A 8 6.99 8.93 2.86
N ARG A 9 7.74 8.34 1.92
CA ARG A 9 9.19 8.23 2.00
C ARG A 9 9.89 9.59 2.03
N ALA A 10 9.58 10.46 1.07
CA ALA A 10 10.20 11.78 0.94
C ALA A 10 9.90 12.66 2.16
N LEU A 11 8.68 12.62 2.68
CA LEU A 11 8.30 13.36 3.90
C LEU A 11 9.11 12.92 5.10
N GLY A 12 9.37 11.62 5.26
CA GLY A 12 10.22 11.17 6.37
C GLY A 12 11.70 11.57 6.21
N ASP A 13 12.20 11.79 4.99
CA ASP A 13 13.53 12.38 4.78
C ASP A 13 13.52 13.86 5.20
N VAL A 14 12.46 14.59 4.85
CA VAL A 14 12.29 16.01 5.25
C VAL A 14 12.13 16.16 6.76
N PHE A 15 11.39 15.26 7.41
CA PHE A 15 11.22 15.26 8.86
C PHE A 15 12.57 15.21 9.58
N LEU A 16 13.51 14.40 9.09
CA LEU A 16 14.86 14.24 9.68
C LEU A 16 15.78 15.45 9.49
N LEU A 17 15.35 16.49 8.77
CA LEU A 17 16.06 17.78 8.80
C LEU A 17 16.01 18.43 10.19
N ILE A 18 14.98 18.11 10.98
CA ILE A 18 14.68 18.74 12.27
C ILE A 18 14.58 17.67 13.37
N GLY A 19 13.79 16.61 13.11
CA GLY A 19 13.54 15.54 14.06
C GLY A 19 14.69 14.52 14.12
N LYS A 20 14.67 13.70 15.18
CA LYS A 20 15.71 12.66 15.40
C LYS A 20 15.32 11.29 14.86
N GLU A 21 14.06 10.90 15.04
CA GLU A 21 13.54 9.59 14.65
C GLU A 21 12.22 9.75 13.91
N CYS A 22 12.17 9.28 12.67
CA CYS A 22 10.98 9.42 11.83
C CYS A 22 9.83 8.57 12.38
N PRO A 23 8.63 9.14 12.59
CA PRO A 23 7.46 8.36 13.00
C PRO A 23 7.18 7.20 12.04
N PHE A 24 6.81 6.06 12.61
CA PHE A 24 6.49 4.85 11.85
C PHE A 24 5.17 4.98 11.08
N LEU A 25 4.16 5.62 11.69
CA LEU A 25 2.84 5.79 11.07
C LEU A 25 2.78 7.09 10.27
N LEU A 26 2.34 7.00 9.01
CA LEU A 26 2.16 8.18 8.14
C LEU A 26 1.26 9.25 8.78
N ARG A 27 0.21 8.85 9.50
CA ARG A 27 -0.67 9.81 10.20
C ARG A 27 0.11 10.68 11.19
N ASP A 28 1.02 10.06 11.93
CA ASP A 28 1.78 10.72 12.99
C ASP A 28 2.89 11.58 12.36
N LEU A 29 3.52 11.09 11.29
CA LEU A 29 4.43 11.88 10.45
C LEU A 29 3.73 13.15 9.92
N LEU A 30 2.53 13.04 9.36
CA LEU A 30 1.77 14.19 8.87
C LEU A 30 1.31 15.14 9.98
N ALA A 31 1.21 14.66 11.21
CA ALA A 31 0.84 15.45 12.38
C ALA A 31 2.02 16.16 13.05
N SER A 32 3.25 15.88 12.62
CA SER A 32 4.47 16.42 13.20
C SER A 32 4.62 17.94 13.04
N GLU A 33 5.17 18.57 14.07
CA GLU A 33 5.52 20.01 14.04
C GLU A 33 6.71 20.25 13.11
N GLU A 34 7.61 19.27 12.99
CA GLU A 34 8.79 19.32 12.12
C GLU A 34 8.39 19.52 10.66
N LEU A 35 7.42 18.75 10.15
CA LEU A 35 6.91 18.97 8.80
C LEU A 35 6.12 20.26 8.67
N ALA A 36 5.37 20.66 9.70
CA ALA A 36 4.65 21.93 9.71
C ALA A 36 5.60 23.14 9.70
N GLN A 37 6.79 23.03 10.29
CA GLN A 37 7.83 24.06 10.25
C GLN A 37 8.39 24.25 8.84
N VAL A 38 8.54 23.15 8.08
CA VAL A 38 9.06 23.21 6.69
C VAL A 38 7.97 23.65 5.70
N PHE A 39 6.76 23.09 5.81
CA PHE A 39 5.71 23.23 4.79
C PHE A 39 4.56 24.15 5.18
N SER A 40 4.51 24.64 6.42
CA SER A 40 3.36 25.29 7.07
C SER A 40 2.23 24.32 7.47
N GLN A 41 1.51 24.68 8.53
CA GLN A 41 0.38 23.91 9.03
C GLN A 41 -0.74 23.77 7.99
N SER A 42 -1.02 24.81 7.21
CA SER A 42 -2.09 24.81 6.21
C SER A 42 -1.86 23.76 5.12
N VAL A 43 -0.62 23.64 4.63
CA VAL A 43 -0.25 22.64 3.62
C VAL A 43 -0.35 21.23 4.21
N MET A 44 0.14 21.04 5.43
CA MET A 44 0.04 19.75 6.12
C MET A 44 -1.42 19.34 6.36
N ASN A 45 -2.30 20.28 6.67
CA ASN A 45 -3.74 20.01 6.83
C ASN A 45 -4.38 19.54 5.52
N VAL A 46 -4.06 20.18 4.39
CA VAL A 46 -4.50 19.71 3.07
C VAL A 46 -4.00 18.29 2.81
N LEU A 47 -2.73 18.02 3.08
CA LEU A 47 -2.17 16.69 2.84
C LEU A 47 -2.82 15.60 3.71
N LYS A 48 -3.15 15.91 4.97
CA LYS A 48 -3.89 15.01 5.86
C LYS A 48 -5.26 14.62 5.31
N VAL A 49 -5.95 15.51 4.59
CA VAL A 49 -7.23 15.20 3.93
C VAL A 49 -7.05 14.12 2.86
N PHE A 50 -5.96 14.15 2.10
CA PHE A 50 -5.75 13.20 1.00
C PHE A 50 -5.20 11.84 1.45
N VAL A 51 -4.18 11.83 2.31
CA VAL A 51 -3.40 10.61 2.63
C VAL A 51 -3.27 10.32 4.13
N GLY A 52 -3.86 11.16 4.98
CA GLY A 52 -3.73 11.07 6.43
C GLY A 52 -4.74 10.12 7.08
N SER A 53 -5.56 10.66 7.97
CA SER A 53 -6.42 9.85 8.84
C SER A 53 -7.66 9.30 8.12
N PRO A 54 -8.35 8.30 8.71
CA PRO A 54 -9.64 7.80 8.21
C PRO A 54 -10.76 8.84 8.11
N CYS A 55 -10.61 10.02 8.73
CA CYS A 55 -11.58 11.11 8.62
C CYS A 55 -11.47 11.88 7.29
N GLY A 56 -10.43 11.63 6.49
CA GLY A 56 -10.26 12.18 5.14
C GLY A 56 -10.46 11.12 4.05
N LEU A 57 -9.94 11.39 2.85
CA LEU A 57 -9.95 10.43 1.72
C LEU A 57 -9.12 9.18 2.02
N ASN A 58 -8.05 9.33 2.82
CA ASN A 58 -7.18 8.24 3.25
C ASN A 58 -6.69 7.37 2.07
N LEU A 59 -6.35 8.02 0.94
CA LEU A 59 -6.05 7.36 -0.33
C LEU A 59 -4.93 6.34 -0.21
N ARG A 60 -3.94 6.61 0.66
CA ARG A 60 -2.85 5.68 0.94
C ARG A 60 -3.41 4.33 1.41
N ASN A 61 -4.23 4.30 2.45
CA ASN A 61 -4.75 3.05 3.00
C ASN A 61 -5.80 2.40 2.10
N VAL A 62 -6.70 3.19 1.49
CA VAL A 62 -7.71 2.67 0.55
C VAL A 62 -7.05 1.90 -0.60
N LEU A 63 -5.97 2.46 -1.16
CA LEU A 63 -5.24 1.82 -2.25
C LEU A 63 -4.36 0.66 -1.78
N TRP A 64 -3.61 0.82 -0.69
CA TRP A 64 -2.67 -0.21 -0.23
C TRP A 64 -3.34 -1.46 0.33
N HIS A 65 -4.56 -1.34 0.87
CA HIS A 65 -5.33 -2.49 1.35
C HIS A 65 -6.26 -3.11 0.28
N GLY A 66 -6.18 -2.63 -0.97
CA GLY A 66 -6.95 -3.17 -2.08
C GLY A 66 -8.46 -2.99 -1.92
N PHE A 67 -8.90 -1.91 -1.24
CA PHE A 67 -10.32 -1.61 -1.06
C PHE A 67 -10.94 -1.01 -2.32
N ALA A 68 -10.19 -0.18 -3.04
CA ALA A 68 -10.68 0.44 -4.26
C ALA A 68 -10.63 -0.54 -5.43
N SER A 69 -11.74 -0.70 -6.14
CA SER A 69 -11.77 -1.39 -7.41
C SER A 69 -11.15 -0.53 -8.53
N PRO A 70 -10.82 -1.13 -9.69
CA PRO A 70 -10.50 -0.36 -10.89
C PRO A 70 -11.56 0.71 -11.14
N GLU A 71 -11.11 1.90 -11.55
CA GLU A 71 -11.94 3.08 -11.86
C GLU A 71 -12.70 3.73 -10.68
N GLU A 72 -12.70 3.12 -9.49
CA GLU A 72 -13.38 3.69 -8.31
C GLU A 72 -12.68 4.95 -7.79
N ILE A 73 -11.39 5.11 -8.09
CA ILE A 73 -10.62 6.30 -7.74
C ILE A 73 -10.60 7.26 -8.95
N PRO A 74 -11.28 8.42 -8.86
CA PRO A 74 -11.23 9.42 -9.91
C PRO A 74 -9.79 9.84 -10.26
N PRO A 75 -9.43 9.89 -11.57
CA PRO A 75 -8.09 10.28 -12.01
C PRO A 75 -7.62 11.65 -11.48
N LYS A 76 -8.57 12.56 -11.24
CA LYS A 76 -8.31 13.89 -10.63
C LYS A 76 -7.58 13.82 -9.29
N TYR A 77 -7.78 12.75 -8.50
CA TYR A 77 -7.04 12.59 -7.25
C TYR A 77 -5.57 12.28 -7.49
N CYS A 78 -5.25 11.50 -8.53
CA CYS A 78 -3.86 11.28 -8.94
C CYS A 78 -3.21 12.60 -9.39
N SER A 79 -3.89 13.37 -10.24
CA SER A 79 -3.41 14.68 -10.70
C SER A 79 -3.18 15.64 -9.54
N MET A 80 -4.11 15.69 -8.58
CA MET A 80 -3.97 16.52 -7.38
C MET A 80 -2.79 16.09 -6.51
N MET A 81 -2.57 14.79 -6.33
CA MET A 81 -1.42 14.28 -5.58
C MET A 81 -0.08 14.61 -6.25
N ILE A 82 -0.01 14.58 -7.58
CA ILE A 82 1.18 15.03 -8.33
C ILE A 82 1.43 16.52 -8.08
N LEU A 83 0.38 17.35 -8.20
CA LEU A 83 0.47 18.80 -7.95
C LEU A 83 0.94 19.11 -6.53
N LEU A 84 0.34 18.45 -5.53
CA LEU A 84 0.75 18.60 -4.12
C LEU A 84 2.21 18.21 -3.92
N THR A 85 2.64 17.10 -4.51
CA THR A 85 4.03 16.62 -4.38
C THR A 85 5.01 17.62 -5.00
N ALA A 86 4.70 18.16 -6.18
CA ALA A 86 5.52 19.17 -6.83
C ALA A 86 5.57 20.48 -6.02
N GLY A 87 4.44 20.92 -5.47
CA GLY A 87 4.36 22.10 -4.60
C GLY A 87 5.17 21.95 -3.32
N LEU A 88 5.12 20.78 -2.67
CA LEU A 88 5.98 20.47 -1.52
C LEU A 88 7.46 20.55 -1.90
N GLY A 89 7.86 20.05 -3.07
CA GLY A 89 9.24 20.16 -3.55
C GLY A 89 9.71 21.61 -3.70
N GLN A 90 8.84 22.52 -4.12
CA GLN A 90 9.16 23.95 -4.20
C GLN A 90 9.35 24.57 -2.82
N LEU A 91 8.45 24.29 -1.88
CA LEU A 91 8.54 24.77 -0.50
C LEU A 91 9.81 24.26 0.18
N LEU A 92 10.13 22.97 0.01
CA LEU A 92 11.35 22.37 0.52
C LEU A 92 12.60 23.07 -0.03
N LYS A 93 12.63 23.33 -1.34
CA LYS A 93 13.75 24.03 -1.98
C LYS A 93 13.99 25.40 -1.34
N SER A 94 12.93 26.20 -1.15
CA SER A 94 13.02 27.50 -0.49
C SER A 94 13.49 27.38 0.95
N TYR A 95 12.97 26.40 1.71
CA TYR A 95 13.39 26.15 3.08
C TYR A 95 14.88 25.81 3.19
N LEU A 96 15.38 24.90 2.34
CA LEU A 96 16.79 24.50 2.33
C LEU A 96 17.71 25.67 1.93
N GLN A 97 17.29 26.52 1.00
CA GLN A 97 18.03 27.73 0.62
C GLN A 97 18.16 28.71 1.79
N ASN A 98 17.08 28.92 2.55
CA ASN A 98 17.06 29.85 3.67
C ASN A 98 17.84 29.34 4.88
N THR A 99 17.75 28.03 5.16
CA THR A 99 18.36 27.41 6.34
C THR A 99 19.77 26.89 6.11
N LYS A 100 20.19 26.74 4.83
CA LYS A 100 21.45 26.11 4.40
C LYS A 100 21.61 24.66 4.87
N LEU A 101 20.51 24.00 5.25
CA LEU A 101 20.51 22.58 5.57
C LEU A 101 20.66 21.73 4.31
N THR A 102 21.19 20.53 4.46
CA THR A 102 21.28 19.54 3.39
C THR A 102 20.31 18.40 3.65
N LEU A 103 19.50 18.06 2.66
CA LEU A 103 18.60 16.91 2.74
C LEU A 103 19.40 15.62 2.59
N ALA A 104 19.39 14.79 3.64
CA ALA A 104 19.92 13.44 3.58
C ALA A 104 18.78 12.45 3.30
N HIS A 105 18.98 11.59 2.31
CA HIS A 105 18.05 10.51 2.02
C HIS A 105 18.36 9.31 2.90
N ARG A 106 17.34 8.78 3.58
CA ARG A 106 17.47 7.53 4.30
C ARG A 106 17.83 6.40 3.32
N SER A 107 18.49 5.35 3.78
CA SER A 107 18.76 4.15 2.97
C SER A 107 17.48 3.36 2.70
N PHE A 108 17.40 2.71 1.53
CA PHE A 108 16.35 1.73 1.27
C PHE A 108 16.58 0.48 2.11
N ILE A 109 15.49 -0.21 2.44
CA ILE A 109 15.58 -1.53 3.07
C ILE A 109 16.06 -2.51 2.00
N THR A 110 17.21 -3.12 2.24
CA THR A 110 17.69 -4.23 1.43
C THR A 110 17.15 -5.53 1.99
N LEU A 111 16.45 -6.31 1.18
CA LEU A 111 15.99 -7.65 1.55
C LEU A 111 17.12 -8.65 1.24
N ALA A 112 18.15 -8.67 2.09
CA ALA A 112 19.38 -9.47 1.88
C ALA A 112 19.11 -10.97 1.69
N ASN A 113 18.02 -11.50 2.27
CA ASN A 113 17.65 -12.91 2.12
C ASN A 113 16.92 -13.23 0.80
N LEU A 114 16.74 -12.25 -0.09
CA LEU A 114 16.02 -12.39 -1.36
C LEU A 114 16.89 -12.04 -2.59
N GLU A 115 18.23 -12.02 -2.44
CA GLU A 115 19.15 -11.67 -3.54
C GLU A 115 18.97 -12.57 -4.78
N ASP A 116 18.55 -13.83 -4.59
CA ASP A 116 18.27 -14.78 -5.66
C ASP A 116 16.89 -14.62 -6.32
N LEU A 117 15.98 -13.80 -5.75
CA LEU A 117 14.59 -13.64 -6.18
C LEU A 117 14.35 -12.42 -7.07
N ILE A 118 15.41 -11.84 -7.64
CA ILE A 118 15.29 -10.70 -8.57
C ILE A 118 14.52 -11.10 -9.84
N VAL A 119 14.51 -12.39 -10.16
CA VAL A 119 13.78 -13.00 -11.28
C VAL A 119 12.95 -14.18 -10.75
N PHE A 120 11.83 -14.47 -11.40
CA PHE A 120 10.96 -15.62 -11.11
C PHE A 120 11.14 -16.70 -12.18
N PRO A 121 12.26 -17.46 -12.20
CA PRO A 121 12.57 -18.40 -13.28
C PRO A 121 11.57 -19.56 -13.37
N ASP A 122 10.96 -19.92 -12.24
CA ASP A 122 9.98 -21.01 -12.16
C ASP A 122 8.59 -20.64 -12.74
N VAL A 123 8.36 -19.36 -13.03
CA VAL A 123 7.11 -18.90 -13.63
C VAL A 123 7.27 -18.88 -15.15
N THR A 124 6.99 -20.04 -15.76
CA THR A 124 7.07 -20.22 -17.21
C THR A 124 5.86 -19.65 -17.95
N TYR A 125 5.92 -19.59 -19.28
CA TYR A 125 4.80 -19.14 -20.10
C TYR A 125 3.56 -20.05 -19.92
N GLU A 126 3.78 -21.35 -19.75
CA GLU A 126 2.74 -22.34 -19.50
C GLU A 126 2.02 -22.04 -18.17
N VAL A 127 2.77 -21.73 -17.11
CA VAL A 127 2.21 -21.32 -15.81
C VAL A 127 1.38 -20.05 -15.96
N LEU A 128 1.87 -19.06 -16.72
CA LEU A 128 1.12 -17.83 -16.97
C LEU A 128 -0.17 -18.06 -17.76
N SER A 129 -0.17 -18.97 -18.74
CA SER A 129 -1.37 -19.32 -19.51
C SER A 129 -2.43 -20.00 -18.64
N VAL A 130 -2.02 -20.90 -17.75
CA VAL A 130 -2.92 -21.52 -16.77
C VAL A 130 -3.48 -20.46 -15.80
N LEU A 131 -2.66 -19.51 -15.37
CA LEU A 131 -3.08 -18.46 -14.44
C LEU A 131 -4.19 -17.59 -15.04
N GLU A 132 -4.12 -17.25 -16.34
CA GLU A 132 -5.18 -16.52 -17.03
C GLU A 132 -6.55 -17.23 -16.96
N GLU A 133 -6.55 -18.56 -17.13
CA GLU A 133 -7.78 -19.35 -17.00
C GLU A 133 -8.28 -19.39 -15.54
N VAL A 134 -7.37 -19.69 -14.61
CA VAL A 134 -7.69 -19.79 -13.17
C VAL A 134 -8.23 -18.48 -12.63
N MET A 135 -7.72 -17.33 -13.11
CA MET A 135 -8.15 -16.03 -12.64
C MET A 135 -9.66 -15.81 -12.78
N THR A 136 -10.25 -16.28 -13.88
CA THR A 136 -11.68 -16.10 -14.16
C THR A 136 -12.59 -17.05 -13.37
N LYS A 137 -12.05 -18.20 -12.93
CA LYS A 137 -12.80 -19.27 -12.24
C LYS A 137 -12.60 -19.26 -10.73
N SER A 138 -11.57 -18.57 -10.24
CA SER A 138 -11.16 -18.61 -8.84
C SER A 138 -12.16 -17.93 -7.91
N ALA A 139 -12.54 -18.60 -6.83
CA ALA A 139 -13.30 -18.01 -5.72
C ALA A 139 -12.44 -17.07 -4.85
N PHE A 140 -11.11 -17.09 -5.01
CA PHE A 140 -10.20 -16.17 -4.33
C PHE A 140 -10.32 -14.74 -4.90
N ILE A 141 -10.52 -14.63 -6.22
CA ILE A 141 -10.50 -13.36 -6.93
C ILE A 141 -11.91 -12.77 -7.01
N LEU A 142 -12.07 -11.55 -6.50
CA LEU A 142 -13.29 -10.79 -6.74
C LEU A 142 -13.36 -10.38 -8.22
N LYS A 143 -14.47 -10.68 -8.88
CA LYS A 143 -14.67 -10.36 -10.31
C LYS A 143 -14.40 -8.89 -10.64
N ILE A 144 -14.79 -7.98 -9.75
CA ILE A 144 -14.57 -6.54 -9.92
C ILE A 144 -13.07 -6.16 -9.90
N MET A 145 -12.22 -7.00 -9.32
CA MET A 145 -10.78 -6.77 -9.21
C MET A 145 -9.97 -7.41 -10.34
N LEU A 146 -10.60 -8.21 -11.22
CA LEU A 146 -9.93 -8.87 -12.36
C LEU A 146 -9.01 -7.95 -13.17
N PRO A 147 -9.39 -6.69 -13.47
CA PRO A 147 -8.52 -5.81 -14.24
C PRO A 147 -7.14 -5.57 -13.58
N TYR A 148 -7.04 -5.59 -12.24
CA TYR A 148 -5.74 -5.47 -11.58
C TYR A 148 -4.86 -6.71 -11.77
N TRP A 149 -5.47 -7.90 -11.81
CA TRP A 149 -4.76 -9.15 -12.06
C TRP A 149 -4.26 -9.23 -13.51
N GLU A 150 -5.09 -8.81 -14.47
CA GLU A 150 -4.70 -8.71 -15.89
C GLU A 150 -3.52 -7.75 -16.07
N VAL A 151 -3.58 -6.57 -15.43
CA VAL A 151 -2.47 -5.62 -15.46
C VAL A 151 -1.23 -6.22 -14.80
N ALA A 152 -1.35 -6.94 -13.68
CA ALA A 152 -0.21 -7.59 -13.04
C ALA A 152 0.48 -8.60 -13.97
N LEU A 153 -0.29 -9.42 -14.68
CA LEU A 153 0.21 -10.35 -15.70
C LEU A 153 0.95 -9.62 -16.82
N VAL A 154 0.38 -8.53 -17.36
CA VAL A 154 1.03 -7.71 -18.38
C VAL A 154 2.36 -7.13 -17.88
N LYS A 155 2.39 -6.66 -16.62
CA LYS A 155 3.64 -6.15 -16.00
C LYS A 155 4.67 -7.26 -15.82
N PHE A 156 4.26 -8.46 -15.42
CA PHE A 156 5.14 -9.61 -15.32
C PHE A 156 5.76 -9.97 -16.67
N LYS A 157 4.94 -10.14 -17.72
CA LYS A 157 5.39 -10.44 -19.10
C LYS A 157 6.32 -9.36 -19.67
N SER A 158 6.17 -8.11 -19.21
CA SER A 158 7.02 -6.99 -19.62
C SER A 158 8.26 -6.80 -18.72
N HIS A 159 8.60 -7.78 -17.88
CA HIS A 159 9.70 -7.72 -16.90
C HIS A 159 9.62 -6.54 -15.92
N ARG A 160 8.43 -5.96 -15.71
CA ARG A 160 8.18 -4.90 -14.73
C ARG A 160 7.77 -5.50 -13.39
N PHE A 161 8.66 -6.27 -12.79
CA PHE A 161 8.38 -7.08 -11.59
C PHE A 161 7.94 -6.26 -10.38
N ALA A 162 8.53 -5.08 -10.14
CA ALA A 162 8.12 -4.21 -9.05
C ALA A 162 6.65 -3.74 -9.19
N ASP A 163 6.20 -3.49 -10.42
CA ASP A 163 4.82 -3.06 -10.69
C ASP A 163 3.85 -4.22 -10.52
N CYS A 164 4.25 -5.41 -10.98
CA CYS A 164 3.51 -6.65 -10.76
C CYS A 164 3.36 -6.92 -9.26
N ALA A 165 4.45 -6.88 -8.50
CA ALA A 165 4.45 -7.15 -7.06
C ALA A 165 3.55 -6.19 -6.29
N ILE A 166 3.60 -4.89 -6.57
CA ILE A 166 2.73 -3.91 -5.91
C ILE A 166 1.24 -4.23 -6.16
N LEU A 167 0.88 -4.62 -7.38
CA LEU A 167 -0.50 -5.02 -7.68
C LEU A 167 -0.85 -6.33 -6.95
N LEU A 168 -0.04 -7.37 -7.09
CA LEU A 168 -0.31 -8.69 -6.52
C LEU A 168 -0.37 -8.67 -4.99
N LEU A 169 0.44 -7.86 -4.30
CA LEU A 169 0.37 -7.73 -2.83
C LEU A 169 -0.99 -7.23 -2.37
N THR A 170 -1.55 -6.21 -3.04
CA THR A 170 -2.89 -5.72 -2.72
C THR A 170 -3.97 -6.75 -3.03
N GLN A 171 -3.82 -7.47 -4.15
CA GLN A 171 -4.79 -8.49 -4.55
C GLN A 171 -4.74 -9.74 -3.68
N LEU A 172 -3.57 -10.11 -3.18
CA LEU A 172 -3.39 -11.14 -2.16
C LEU A 172 -4.17 -10.77 -0.90
N GLU A 173 -4.00 -9.53 -0.41
CA GLU A 173 -4.76 -9.06 0.74
C GLU A 173 -6.27 -9.15 0.46
N THR A 174 -6.76 -8.55 -0.63
CA THR A 174 -8.17 -8.55 -1.03
C THR A 174 -8.76 -9.96 -1.12
N GLY A 175 -8.06 -10.91 -1.76
CA GLY A 175 -8.51 -12.29 -1.87
C GLY A 175 -8.53 -13.02 -0.53
N LEU A 176 -7.54 -12.78 0.35
CA LEU A 176 -7.57 -13.32 1.72
C LEU A 176 -8.75 -12.76 2.52
N ARG A 177 -9.10 -11.46 2.36
CA ARG A 177 -10.31 -10.91 3.01
C ARG A 177 -11.57 -11.57 2.48
N ASN A 178 -11.61 -11.86 1.18
CA ASN A 178 -12.75 -12.53 0.54
C ASN A 178 -12.93 -13.97 1.06
N VAL A 179 -11.86 -14.75 1.12
CA VAL A 179 -11.88 -16.11 1.70
C VAL A 179 -12.27 -16.06 3.17
N PHE A 180 -11.68 -15.15 3.95
CA PHE A 180 -12.04 -14.94 5.35
C PHE A 180 -13.54 -14.64 5.54
N ALA A 181 -14.07 -13.67 4.79
CA ALA A 181 -15.47 -13.25 4.90
C ALA A 181 -16.43 -14.37 4.50
N THR A 182 -16.05 -15.19 3.52
CA THR A 182 -16.83 -16.33 3.04
C THR A 182 -16.85 -17.45 4.10
N LEU A 183 -15.69 -17.90 4.57
CA LEU A 183 -15.58 -19.00 5.53
C LEU A 183 -16.23 -18.67 6.87
N ASN A 184 -16.07 -17.44 7.33
CA ASN A 184 -16.64 -16.97 8.59
C ASN A 184 -18.09 -16.43 8.45
N ARG A 185 -18.68 -16.50 7.25
CA ARG A 185 -20.04 -16.03 6.93
C ARG A 185 -20.29 -14.57 7.37
N CYS A 186 -19.31 -13.71 7.15
CA CYS A 186 -19.31 -12.31 7.60
C CYS A 186 -19.01 -11.32 6.45
N PRO A 187 -19.86 -11.25 5.39
CA PRO A 187 -19.59 -10.42 4.21
C PRO A 187 -19.36 -8.94 4.53
N LYS A 188 -19.99 -8.42 5.60
CA LYS A 188 -19.82 -7.04 6.08
C LYS A 188 -18.39 -6.74 6.55
N ARG A 189 -17.59 -7.77 6.85
CA ARG A 189 -16.21 -7.63 7.37
C ARG A 189 -15.14 -7.64 6.27
N LEU A 190 -15.54 -7.73 4.99
CA LEU A 190 -14.62 -7.67 3.86
C LEU A 190 -13.69 -6.44 3.93
N LEU A 191 -14.25 -5.29 4.34
CA LEU A 191 -13.54 -4.01 4.45
C LEU A 191 -12.88 -3.77 5.82
N THR A 192 -12.84 -4.76 6.71
CA THR A 192 -12.32 -4.61 8.08
C THR A 192 -11.08 -5.46 8.32
N ALA A 193 -10.10 -4.96 9.08
CA ALA A 193 -8.79 -5.61 9.26
C ALA A 193 -8.77 -6.65 10.40
N GLU A 194 -9.52 -7.76 10.25
CA GLU A 194 -9.62 -8.81 11.29
C GLU A 194 -9.09 -10.19 10.86
N ILE A 195 -8.47 -10.27 9.69
CA ILE A 195 -8.13 -11.53 8.99
C ILE A 195 -7.23 -12.44 9.84
N LEU A 196 -6.34 -11.86 10.66
CA LEU A 196 -5.36 -12.56 11.47
C LEU A 196 -5.80 -12.82 12.92
N ALA A 197 -7.00 -12.38 13.32
CA ALA A 197 -7.48 -12.59 14.69
C ALA A 197 -7.82 -14.09 14.91
N LYS A 198 -7.43 -14.65 16.07
CA LYS A 198 -7.78 -16.04 16.44
C LYS A 198 -9.29 -16.20 16.66
N HIS A 199 -9.89 -15.17 17.28
CA HIS A 199 -11.32 -15.10 17.54
C HIS A 199 -11.89 -13.86 16.87
N LEU A 200 -13.10 -14.00 16.34
CA LEU A 200 -13.92 -12.91 15.87
C LEU A 200 -14.48 -12.14 17.08
N ASN A 201 -14.86 -10.88 16.90
CA ASN A 201 -15.45 -10.05 17.97
C ASN A 201 -16.70 -10.66 18.64
N ASP A 202 -17.37 -11.63 18.01
CA ASP A 202 -18.51 -12.37 18.55
C ASP A 202 -18.11 -13.69 19.25
N GLY A 203 -16.81 -13.88 19.54
CA GLY A 203 -16.25 -15.04 20.23
C GLY A 203 -16.07 -16.29 19.36
N LYS A 204 -16.50 -16.26 18.10
CA LYS A 204 -16.34 -17.40 17.18
C LYS A 204 -14.89 -17.57 16.74
N ILE A 205 -14.49 -18.80 16.49
CA ILE A 205 -13.15 -19.13 15.98
C ILE A 205 -13.05 -18.69 14.52
N ASN A 206 -11.97 -17.99 14.19
CA ASN A 206 -11.65 -17.66 12.80
C ASN A 206 -11.30 -18.93 12.02
N GLN A 207 -12.05 -19.20 10.94
CA GLN A 207 -11.88 -20.40 10.13
C GLN A 207 -10.76 -20.30 9.09
N LEU A 208 -10.22 -19.10 8.82
CA LEU A 208 -9.20 -18.90 7.80
C LEU A 208 -7.90 -19.68 8.10
N PRO A 209 -7.33 -19.68 9.33
CA PRO A 209 -6.12 -20.45 9.63
C PRO A 209 -6.31 -21.96 9.43
N LEU A 210 -7.48 -22.50 9.78
CA LEU A 210 -7.81 -23.92 9.59
C LEU A 210 -7.88 -24.28 8.10
N PHE A 211 -8.39 -23.37 7.28
CA PHE A 211 -8.48 -23.55 5.83
C PHE A 211 -7.13 -23.44 5.12
N LEU A 212 -6.27 -22.50 5.52
CA LEU A 212 -4.94 -22.30 4.92
C LEU A 212 -3.88 -23.31 5.43
N GLY A 213 -4.13 -23.95 6.57
CA GLY A 213 -3.19 -24.85 7.24
C GLY A 213 -2.26 -24.11 8.23
N GLU A 214 -1.89 -24.79 9.33
CA GLU A 214 -1.06 -24.21 10.40
C GLU A 214 0.27 -23.56 9.97
N PRO A 215 1.02 -24.01 8.93
CA PRO A 215 2.29 -23.39 8.56
C PRO A 215 2.18 -21.96 8.00
N ALA A 216 1.01 -21.56 7.49
CA ALA A 216 0.82 -20.29 6.78
C ALA A 216 0.69 -19.07 7.71
N MET A 217 0.43 -19.29 8.99
CA MET A 217 0.17 -18.23 9.98
C MET A 217 1.26 -18.27 11.03
N ILE A 218 2.33 -17.48 10.82
CA ILE A 218 3.41 -17.31 11.80
C ILE A 218 2.78 -16.93 13.14
N ARG A 219 2.97 -17.81 14.14
CA ARG A 219 2.63 -17.53 15.54
C ARG A 219 3.39 -16.26 15.95
N ARG A 220 2.67 -15.13 16.06
CA ARG A 220 3.12 -14.01 16.88
C ARG A 220 2.75 -14.28 18.33
#